data_AF-A0A2R6EIA4-F1
#
_entry.id   AF-A0A2R6EIA4-F1
#
_cell.length_a   1.000
_cell.length_b   1.000
_cell.length_c   1.000
_cell.angle_alpha   90.00
_cell.angle_beta   90.00
_cell.angle_gamma   90.00
#
_symmetry.space_group_name_H-M   'P 1'
#
loop_
_entity.id
_entity.type
_entity.pdbx_description
1 polymer ?
#
loop_
_entity_poly.entity_id
_entity_poly.type
_entity_poly.pdbx_seq_one_letter_code
_entity_poly.pdbx_strand_id
1 'polypeptide(L)'
;MVDRADSFRVAVKDSARAENRAVRRLVATNGEVVSFDAEPAAHERARQLSADGETPVKVQRAAPQDPTDVDAYLVAWPRRRRWSPEGSPTEGLTFDAEANQYGALAEAVVCTPRVNPPLLTHYARIDADADAEDLRVELDADPEPVAAGPSDRRWEPDCRAVVRLGPDRPVLTEYWCEIKAGDGSFERSQREAMAAKAREATVLKIRVDLDELPDSYTAWVREVAPDESDAGTDRVNSSLDDF
;
A
#
# COMPACT_ATOMS: atom_id res chain seq x y z
N MET A 1 -22.07 6.52 -45.90
CA MET A 1 -21.89 6.89 -44.48
C MET A 1 -20.80 5.96 -43.97
N VAL A 2 -19.60 6.47 -43.75
CA VAL A 2 -18.44 5.65 -43.39
C VAL A 2 -18.53 5.37 -41.89
N ASP A 3 -18.54 4.09 -41.50
CA ASP A 3 -18.43 3.64 -40.12
C ASP A 3 -17.24 4.32 -39.45
N ARG A 4 -17.47 5.02 -38.33
CA ARG A 4 -16.37 5.39 -37.43
C ARG A 4 -15.87 4.07 -36.84
N ALA A 5 -14.72 3.59 -37.31
CA ALA A 5 -13.95 2.63 -36.53
C ALA A 5 -13.69 3.27 -35.16
N ASP A 6 -14.17 2.65 -34.09
CA ASP A 6 -14.04 3.17 -32.72
C ASP A 6 -12.56 3.32 -32.38
N SER A 7 -12.05 4.54 -32.43
CA SER A 7 -10.68 4.86 -32.06
C SER A 7 -10.49 4.71 -30.56
N PHE A 8 -9.40 4.09 -30.12
CA PHE A 8 -9.05 3.94 -28.71
C PHE A 8 -8.48 5.25 -28.16
N ARG A 9 -9.19 5.89 -27.23
CA ARG A 9 -8.88 7.22 -26.69
C ARG A 9 -8.15 7.12 -25.36
N VAL A 10 -6.98 7.74 -25.28
CA VAL A 10 -6.14 7.75 -24.09
C VAL A 10 -5.93 9.16 -23.58
N ALA A 11 -6.37 9.45 -22.36
CA ALA A 11 -6.08 10.71 -21.69
C ALA A 11 -4.71 10.68 -21.01
N VAL A 12 -3.90 11.70 -21.24
CA VAL A 12 -2.58 11.84 -20.63
C VAL A 12 -2.71 12.54 -19.29
N LYS A 13 -2.36 11.85 -18.19
CA LYS A 13 -2.41 12.43 -16.85
C LYS A 13 -1.21 13.33 -16.57
N ASP A 14 -1.38 14.26 -15.64
CA ASP A 14 -0.32 15.17 -15.17
C ASP A 14 0.93 14.42 -14.69
N SER A 15 0.76 13.29 -14.01
CA SER A 15 1.88 12.46 -13.56
C SER A 15 2.78 12.02 -14.72
N ALA A 16 2.21 11.63 -15.87
CA ALA A 16 3.00 11.26 -17.04
C ALA A 16 3.71 12.47 -17.68
N ARG A 17 3.09 13.66 -17.61
CA ARG A 17 3.67 14.90 -18.17
C ARG A 17 4.78 15.46 -17.29
N ALA A 18 4.63 15.43 -15.98
CA ALA A 18 5.61 15.93 -15.04
C ALA A 18 6.92 15.11 -15.12
N GLU A 19 6.79 13.79 -15.27
CA GLU A 19 7.91 12.86 -15.11
C GLU A 19 8.53 12.36 -16.41
N ASN A 20 7.91 12.62 -17.58
CA ASN A 20 8.42 12.14 -18.86
C ASN A 20 8.38 13.25 -19.94
N ARG A 21 9.57 13.76 -20.32
CA ARG A 21 9.70 14.79 -21.37
C ARG A 21 9.13 14.40 -22.73
N ALA A 22 9.17 13.11 -23.11
CA ALA A 22 8.63 12.65 -24.37
C ALA A 22 7.10 12.72 -24.37
N VAL A 23 6.48 12.45 -23.22
CA VAL A 23 5.03 12.67 -23.01
C VAL A 23 4.67 14.16 -23.03
N ARG A 24 5.49 15.06 -22.47
CA ARG A 24 5.26 16.51 -22.63
C ARG A 24 5.22 16.94 -24.09
N ARG A 25 6.15 16.44 -24.90
CA ARG A 25 6.20 16.72 -26.35
C ARG A 25 5.00 16.14 -27.09
N LEU A 26 4.57 14.93 -26.71
CA LEU A 26 3.35 14.33 -27.25
C LEU A 26 2.14 15.23 -26.98
N VAL A 27 1.94 15.68 -25.75
CA VAL A 27 0.80 16.54 -25.38
C VAL A 27 0.87 17.89 -26.09
N ALA A 28 2.06 18.48 -26.21
CA ALA A 28 2.23 19.73 -26.96
C ALA A 28 1.86 19.59 -28.45
N THR A 29 2.00 18.39 -29.02
CA THR A 29 1.72 18.11 -30.45
C THR A 29 0.29 17.65 -30.69
N ASN A 30 -0.24 16.81 -29.81
CA ASN A 30 -1.48 16.06 -30.04
C ASN A 30 -2.61 16.42 -29.06
N GLY A 31 -2.34 17.25 -28.05
CA GLY A 31 -3.28 17.54 -26.97
C GLY A 31 -3.28 16.49 -25.86
N GLU A 32 -4.15 16.69 -24.87
CA GLU A 32 -4.22 15.88 -23.65
C GLU A 32 -4.94 14.53 -23.85
N VAL A 33 -5.68 14.38 -24.93
CA VAL A 33 -6.34 13.12 -25.30
C VAL A 33 -5.83 12.70 -26.67
N VAL A 34 -5.21 11.53 -26.73
CA VAL A 34 -4.62 10.97 -27.94
C VAL A 34 -5.45 9.78 -28.41
N SER A 35 -5.87 9.81 -29.67
CA SER A 35 -6.58 8.71 -30.31
C SER A 35 -5.61 7.75 -30.99
N PHE A 36 -5.88 6.46 -30.84
CA PHE A 36 -5.16 5.38 -31.48
C PHE A 36 -6.13 4.50 -32.28
N ASP A 37 -5.60 3.81 -33.29
CA ASP A 37 -6.42 2.90 -34.11
C ASP A 37 -6.96 1.72 -33.29
N ALA A 38 -6.23 1.29 -32.26
CA ALA A 38 -6.61 0.23 -31.34
C ALA A 38 -5.80 0.26 -30.03
N GLU A 39 -6.26 -0.46 -29.00
CA GLU A 39 -5.57 -0.61 -27.72
C GLU A 39 -4.09 -1.04 -27.86
N PRO A 40 -3.71 -2.05 -28.70
CA PRO A 40 -2.32 -2.43 -28.85
C PRO A 40 -1.40 -1.30 -29.36
N ALA A 41 -1.93 -0.41 -30.21
CA ALA A 41 -1.17 0.74 -30.71
C ALA A 41 -0.87 1.75 -29.61
N ALA A 42 -1.80 1.96 -28.68
CA ALA A 42 -1.58 2.79 -27.50
C ALA A 42 -0.48 2.21 -26.59
N HIS A 43 -0.49 0.90 -26.37
CA HIS A 43 0.53 0.21 -25.58
C HIS A 43 1.91 0.29 -26.23
N GLU A 44 2.00 0.09 -27.54
CA GLU A 44 3.26 0.21 -28.27
C GLU A 44 3.80 1.65 -28.20
N ARG A 45 2.92 2.65 -28.33
CA ARG A 45 3.31 4.04 -28.16
C ARG A 45 3.83 4.34 -26.76
N ALA A 46 3.20 3.80 -25.72
CA ALA A 46 3.68 3.96 -24.34
C ALA A 46 5.08 3.35 -24.13
N ARG A 47 5.40 2.23 -24.78
CA ARG A 47 6.76 1.64 -24.74
C ARG A 47 7.79 2.57 -25.39
N GLN A 48 7.47 3.14 -26.55
CA GLN A 48 8.35 4.10 -27.21
C GLN A 48 8.59 5.35 -26.34
N LEU A 49 7.53 5.93 -25.77
CA LEU A 49 7.64 7.07 -24.87
C LEU A 49 8.44 6.76 -23.60
N SER A 50 8.35 5.52 -23.11
CA SER A 50 9.15 5.04 -21.99
C SER A 50 10.63 4.89 -22.33
N ALA A 51 10.96 4.57 -23.58
CA ALA A 51 12.34 4.50 -24.04
C ALA A 51 12.95 5.90 -24.28
N ASP A 52 12.13 6.87 -24.68
CA ASP A 52 12.56 8.22 -25.04
C ASP A 52 12.59 9.24 -23.88
N GLY A 53 11.97 8.88 -22.74
CA GLY A 53 11.79 9.74 -21.57
C GLY A 53 12.52 9.26 -20.32
N GLU A 54 12.64 10.13 -19.31
CA GLU A 54 13.35 9.81 -18.07
C GLU A 54 12.61 8.76 -17.22
N THR A 55 11.31 8.95 -17.01
CA THR A 55 10.47 8.02 -16.26
C THR A 55 9.61 7.18 -17.20
N PRO A 56 9.57 5.84 -17.08
CA PRO A 56 8.69 5.02 -17.91
C PRO A 56 7.22 5.40 -17.70
N VAL A 57 6.39 5.10 -18.69
CA VAL A 57 4.95 5.36 -18.67
C VAL A 57 4.18 4.13 -19.12
N LYS A 58 2.92 4.00 -18.70
CA LYS A 58 2.06 2.88 -19.10
C LYS A 58 0.64 3.33 -19.41
N VAL A 59 -0.05 2.53 -20.21
CA VAL A 59 -1.49 2.64 -20.43
C VAL A 59 -2.23 1.91 -19.30
N GLN A 60 -3.19 2.58 -18.70
CA GLN A 60 -4.08 2.05 -17.66
C GLN A 60 -5.52 2.22 -18.11
N ARG A 61 -6.27 1.13 -18.23
CA ARG A 61 -7.67 1.16 -18.66
C ARG A 61 -8.53 2.00 -17.72
N ALA A 62 -9.47 2.77 -18.27
CA ALA A 62 -10.46 3.48 -17.47
C ALA A 62 -11.35 2.48 -16.72
N ALA A 63 -11.81 2.87 -15.53
CA ALA A 63 -12.74 2.02 -14.78
C ALA A 63 -14.11 2.02 -15.47
N PRO A 64 -14.91 0.93 -15.42
CA PRO A 64 -16.22 0.88 -16.07
C PRO A 64 -17.21 1.97 -15.63
N GLN A 65 -17.02 2.50 -14.42
CA GLN A 65 -17.83 3.57 -13.82
C GLN A 65 -17.15 4.95 -13.88
N ASP A 66 -16.03 5.08 -14.60
CA ASP A 66 -15.35 6.36 -14.76
C ASP A 66 -16.25 7.31 -15.59
N PRO A 67 -16.59 8.50 -15.08
CA PRO A 67 -17.41 9.45 -15.82
C PRO A 67 -16.69 10.08 -17.02
N THR A 68 -15.37 9.88 -17.13
CA THR A 68 -14.55 10.42 -18.20
C THR A 68 -14.73 9.61 -19.48
N ASP A 69 -15.07 10.29 -20.58
CA ASP A 69 -15.26 9.69 -21.91
C ASP A 69 -13.92 9.34 -22.59
N VAL A 70 -13.20 8.37 -22.02
CA VAL A 70 -11.93 7.80 -22.52
C VAL A 70 -11.84 6.31 -22.22
N ASP A 71 -11.10 5.58 -23.06
CA ASP A 71 -10.88 4.14 -22.89
C ASP A 71 -9.77 3.83 -21.88
N ALA A 72 -8.78 4.72 -21.77
CA ALA A 72 -7.62 4.55 -20.90
C ALA A 72 -6.92 5.87 -20.54
N TYR A 73 -5.93 5.74 -19.67
CA TYR A 73 -5.05 6.80 -19.21
C TYR A 73 -3.59 6.45 -19.47
N LEU A 74 -2.79 7.44 -19.88
CA LEU A 74 -1.34 7.35 -19.89
C LEU A 74 -0.80 7.95 -18.57
N VAL A 75 -0.13 7.12 -17.77
CA VAL A 75 0.35 7.47 -16.42
C VAL A 75 1.84 7.20 -16.27
N ALA A 76 2.51 7.94 -15.38
CA ALA A 76 3.89 7.63 -14.98
C ALA A 76 4.00 6.24 -14.33
N TRP A 77 5.08 5.55 -14.63
CA TRP A 77 5.42 4.22 -14.13
C TRP A 77 6.91 4.15 -13.76
N PRO A 78 7.35 4.87 -12.71
CA PRO A 78 8.73 4.80 -12.26
C PRO A 78 9.13 3.35 -11.97
N ARG A 79 10.37 2.99 -12.32
CA ARG A 79 10.93 1.66 -12.03
C ARG A 79 11.12 1.51 -10.52
N ARG A 80 10.05 1.19 -9.81
CA ARG A 80 10.12 0.73 -8.42
C ARG A 80 10.66 -0.69 -8.44
N ARG A 81 11.99 -0.85 -8.26
CA ARG A 81 12.74 -2.10 -7.98
C ARG A 81 14.26 -1.88 -8.22
N ARG A 82 14.89 -0.92 -7.54
CA ARG A 82 16.34 -0.99 -7.33
C ARG A 82 16.58 -1.82 -6.07
N TRP A 83 17.08 -3.05 -6.27
CA TRP A 83 17.35 -3.99 -5.18
C TRP A 83 18.65 -3.70 -4.42
N SER A 84 19.54 -2.89 -4.99
CA SER A 84 20.79 -2.47 -4.36
C SER A 84 20.66 -1.03 -3.88
N PRO A 85 20.98 -0.73 -2.60
CA PRO A 85 20.96 0.64 -2.09
C PRO A 85 22.02 1.50 -2.77
N GLU A 86 21.76 2.79 -2.83
CA GLU A 86 22.77 3.80 -3.20
C GLU A 86 23.57 4.21 -1.96
N GLY A 87 24.87 4.42 -2.13
CA GLY A 87 25.78 4.84 -1.05
C GLY A 87 26.56 3.69 -0.42
N SER A 88 27.23 3.99 0.69
CA SER A 88 28.07 3.06 1.45
C SER A 88 27.60 3.00 2.90
N PRO A 89 27.90 1.93 3.67
CA PRO A 89 27.56 1.86 5.09
C PRO A 89 28.04 3.06 5.91
N THR A 90 29.16 3.67 5.49
CA THR A 90 29.76 4.86 6.12
C THR A 90 29.06 6.18 5.76
N GLU A 91 28.48 6.28 4.56
CA GLU A 91 27.82 7.50 4.06
C GLU A 91 26.30 7.45 4.25
N GLY A 92 25.75 6.25 4.44
CA GLY A 92 24.32 5.95 4.49
C GLY A 92 23.90 5.13 3.28
N LEU A 93 23.02 4.16 3.53
CA LEU A 93 22.43 3.31 2.50
C LEU A 93 21.04 3.85 2.17
N THR A 94 20.85 4.28 0.93
CA THR A 94 19.60 4.86 0.43
C THR A 94 18.81 3.82 -0.35
N PHE A 95 17.54 3.64 0.02
CA PHE A 95 16.63 2.66 -0.57
C PHE A 95 15.40 3.36 -1.16
N ASP A 96 14.88 2.85 -2.27
CA ASP A 96 13.57 3.25 -2.78
C ASP A 96 12.47 2.71 -1.84
N ALA A 97 11.45 3.52 -1.56
CA ALA A 97 10.31 3.10 -0.76
C ALA A 97 9.37 2.18 -1.57
N GLU A 98 9.09 0.99 -1.04
CA GLU A 98 8.29 -0.04 -1.71
C GLU A 98 6.85 -0.10 -1.21
N ALA A 99 5.89 -0.48 -2.07
CA ALA A 99 4.46 -0.50 -1.71
C ALA A 99 4.10 -1.37 -0.50
N ASN A 100 4.85 -2.44 -0.23
CA ASN A 100 4.73 -3.26 0.98
C ASN A 100 5.11 -2.46 2.25
N GLN A 101 6.09 -1.58 2.20
CA GLN A 101 6.48 -0.71 3.31
C GLN A 101 5.39 0.33 3.61
N TYR A 102 4.69 0.82 2.59
CA TYR A 102 3.50 1.68 2.78
C TYR A 102 2.38 0.93 3.50
N GLY A 103 2.13 -0.33 3.11
CA GLY A 103 1.17 -1.21 3.79
C GLY A 103 1.54 -1.43 5.26
N ALA A 104 2.79 -1.82 5.52
CA ALA A 104 3.30 -2.05 6.86
C ALA A 104 3.24 -0.80 7.75
N LEU A 105 3.49 0.39 7.20
CA LEU A 105 3.35 1.64 7.95
C LEU A 105 1.90 1.96 8.28
N ALA A 106 0.97 1.77 7.34
CA ALA A 106 -0.45 1.93 7.60
C ALA A 106 -0.94 0.99 8.72
N GLU A 107 -0.54 -0.28 8.68
CA GLU A 107 -0.81 -1.23 9.74
C GLU A 107 -0.21 -0.76 11.08
N ALA A 108 1.05 -0.32 11.08
CA ALA A 108 1.71 0.16 12.30
C ALA A 108 0.98 1.35 12.93
N VAL A 109 0.52 2.32 12.13
CA VAL A 109 -0.22 3.50 12.59
C VAL A 109 -1.58 3.12 13.20
N VAL A 110 -2.24 2.11 12.67
CA VAL A 110 -3.55 1.63 13.18
C VAL A 110 -3.40 0.73 14.39
N CYS A 111 -2.38 -0.13 14.39
CA CYS A 111 -2.20 -1.21 15.36
C CYS A 111 -1.31 -0.84 16.56
N THR A 112 -0.85 0.41 16.66
CA THR A 112 0.02 0.88 17.74
C THR A 112 -0.60 2.04 18.51
N PRO A 113 -0.56 2.03 19.87
CA PRO A 113 -0.16 0.91 20.73
C PRO A 113 -1.15 -0.27 20.70
N ARG A 114 -0.70 -1.45 21.14
CA ARG A 114 -1.53 -2.67 21.23
C ARG A 114 -2.72 -2.56 22.19
N VAL A 115 -2.67 -1.60 23.11
CA VAL A 115 -3.76 -1.30 24.04
C VAL A 115 -4.15 0.16 23.83
N ASN A 116 -5.43 0.38 23.56
CA ASN A 116 -6.02 1.66 23.21
C ASN A 116 -5.35 2.34 21.99
N PRO A 117 -5.24 1.66 20.83
CA PRO A 117 -4.85 2.32 19.57
C PRO A 117 -5.79 3.50 19.26
N PRO A 118 -5.29 4.70 18.89
CA PRO A 118 -6.10 5.91 18.82
C PRO A 118 -7.34 5.78 17.92
N LEU A 119 -7.16 5.27 16.69
CA LEU A 119 -8.24 5.15 15.71
C LEU A 119 -9.35 4.22 16.20
N LEU A 120 -9.00 2.99 16.58
CA LEU A 120 -9.98 1.97 16.97
C LEU A 120 -10.61 2.29 18.32
N THR A 121 -9.87 2.95 19.23
CA THR A 121 -10.44 3.45 20.50
C THR A 121 -11.47 4.55 20.26
N HIS A 122 -11.15 5.49 19.37
CA HIS A 122 -12.10 6.54 19.00
C HIS A 122 -13.34 5.97 18.31
N TYR A 123 -13.16 5.05 17.35
CA TYR A 123 -14.26 4.36 16.69
C TYR A 123 -15.12 3.59 17.69
N ALA A 124 -14.51 2.84 18.61
CA ALA A 124 -15.22 2.06 19.63
C ALA A 124 -16.10 2.93 20.55
N ARG A 125 -15.66 4.15 20.87
CA ARG A 125 -16.44 5.10 21.68
C ARG A 125 -17.71 5.53 20.96
N ILE A 126 -17.60 5.84 19.66
CA ILE A 126 -18.73 6.23 18.83
C ILE A 126 -19.70 5.04 18.68
N ASP A 127 -19.18 3.86 18.36
CA ASP A 127 -19.99 2.65 18.12
C ASP A 127 -20.75 2.19 19.37
N ALA A 128 -20.10 2.26 20.54
CA ALA A 128 -20.68 1.84 21.81
C ALA A 128 -21.57 2.91 22.49
N ASP A 129 -21.66 4.12 21.94
CA ASP A 129 -22.32 5.28 22.56
C ASP A 129 -21.90 5.46 24.04
N ALA A 130 -20.60 5.29 24.32
CA ALA A 130 -20.05 5.23 25.66
C ALA A 130 -19.03 6.33 25.92
N ASP A 131 -19.07 6.90 27.13
CA ASP A 131 -18.10 7.90 27.58
C ASP A 131 -16.68 7.32 27.70
N ALA A 132 -15.70 8.19 27.41
CA ALA A 132 -14.34 7.83 27.02
C ALA A 132 -13.47 7.11 28.08
N GLU A 133 -13.83 7.17 29.37
CA GLU A 133 -12.92 6.85 30.47
C GLU A 133 -12.81 5.35 30.79
N ASP A 134 -13.83 4.55 30.49
CA ASP A 134 -13.85 3.12 30.85
C ASP A 134 -13.57 2.18 29.66
N LEU A 135 -13.51 2.68 28.43
CA LEU A 135 -13.28 1.85 27.26
C LEU A 135 -11.83 1.41 27.13
N ARG A 136 -11.65 0.08 27.06
CA ARG A 136 -10.38 -0.58 26.78
C ARG A 136 -10.48 -1.35 25.49
N VAL A 137 -9.56 -1.06 24.56
CA VAL A 137 -9.45 -1.75 23.26
C VAL A 137 -8.11 -2.48 23.22
N GLU A 138 -8.15 -3.80 23.12
CA GLU A 138 -6.95 -4.63 23.05
C GLU A 138 -6.81 -5.24 21.66
N LEU A 139 -5.61 -5.15 21.09
CA LEU A 139 -5.31 -5.67 19.78
C LEU A 139 -4.66 -7.04 19.84
N ASP A 140 -5.30 -7.95 19.13
CA ASP A 140 -4.69 -9.14 18.57
C ASP A 140 -4.18 -8.79 17.16
N ALA A 141 -2.86 -8.72 16.99
CA ALA A 141 -2.23 -8.31 15.73
C ALA A 141 -1.96 -9.49 14.78
N ASP A 142 -2.32 -10.71 15.17
CA ASP A 142 -2.18 -11.92 14.35
C ASP A 142 -3.37 -12.86 14.60
N PRO A 143 -4.60 -12.42 14.29
CA PRO A 143 -5.79 -13.21 14.54
C PRO A 143 -5.85 -14.44 13.63
N GLU A 144 -6.51 -15.49 14.09
CA GLU A 144 -6.67 -16.71 13.29
C GLU A 144 -7.35 -16.43 11.93
N PRO A 145 -6.89 -17.08 10.84
CA PRO A 145 -7.50 -16.94 9.53
C PRO A 145 -8.98 -17.34 9.51
N VAL A 146 -9.79 -16.58 8.79
CA VAL A 146 -11.23 -16.83 8.61
C VAL A 146 -11.48 -17.55 7.29
N ALA A 147 -12.09 -18.73 7.35
CA ALA A 147 -12.49 -19.49 6.17
C ALA A 147 -13.92 -19.19 5.73
N ALA A 148 -14.18 -19.13 4.41
CA ALA A 148 -15.53 -19.02 3.85
C ALA A 148 -16.06 -20.38 3.38
N GLY A 149 -16.77 -21.09 4.27
CA GLY A 149 -17.43 -22.36 3.93
C GLY A 149 -16.45 -23.47 3.48
N PRO A 150 -16.90 -24.45 2.68
CA PRO A 150 -16.08 -25.58 2.23
C PRO A 150 -15.06 -25.22 1.13
N SER A 151 -14.88 -23.93 0.82
CA SER A 151 -13.91 -23.48 -0.17
C SER A 151 -12.56 -23.17 0.49
N ASP A 152 -11.45 -23.38 -0.21
CA ASP A 152 -10.09 -23.00 0.25
C ASP A 152 -9.87 -21.47 0.33
N ARG A 153 -10.93 -20.66 0.23
CA ARG A 153 -10.84 -19.20 0.32
C ARG A 153 -10.79 -18.80 1.79
N ARG A 154 -9.62 -18.34 2.21
CA ARG A 154 -9.37 -17.78 3.53
C ARG A 154 -9.09 -16.28 3.45
N TRP A 155 -9.48 -15.59 4.51
CA TRP A 155 -9.07 -14.23 4.79
C TRP A 155 -8.20 -14.24 6.03
N GLU A 156 -7.03 -13.61 5.95
CA GLU A 156 -6.11 -13.38 7.06
C GLU A 156 -6.31 -11.92 7.48
N PRO A 157 -7.02 -11.64 8.59
CA PRO A 157 -7.26 -10.27 9.04
C PRO A 157 -5.97 -9.63 9.54
N ASP A 158 -5.77 -8.35 9.26
CA ASP A 158 -4.59 -7.60 9.69
C ASP A 158 -4.56 -7.39 11.21
N CYS A 159 -5.74 -7.25 11.84
CA CYS A 159 -5.88 -7.33 13.30
C CYS A 159 -7.31 -7.64 13.75
N ARG A 160 -7.44 -8.05 15.01
CA ARG A 160 -8.70 -8.10 15.74
C ARG A 160 -8.63 -7.20 16.97
N ALA A 161 -9.59 -6.31 17.11
CA ALA A 161 -9.71 -5.43 18.28
C ALA A 161 -10.85 -5.91 19.20
N VAL A 162 -10.53 -6.17 20.46
CA VAL A 162 -11.49 -6.59 21.49
C VAL A 162 -11.80 -5.40 22.39
N VAL A 163 -13.09 -5.06 22.52
CA VAL A 163 -13.55 -3.88 23.26
C VAL A 163 -14.22 -4.28 24.57
N ARG A 164 -13.85 -3.64 25.69
CA ARG A 164 -14.40 -3.87 27.03
C ARG A 164 -14.60 -2.56 27.80
N LEU A 165 -15.51 -2.54 28.78
CA LEU A 165 -15.63 -1.47 29.78
C LEU A 165 -14.64 -1.70 30.96
N GLY A 166 -13.35 -1.73 30.67
CA GLY A 166 -12.30 -2.05 31.64
C GLY A 166 -11.81 -3.51 31.53
N PRO A 167 -10.69 -3.85 32.21
CA PRO A 167 -9.94 -5.07 31.95
C PRO A 167 -10.69 -6.38 32.24
N ASP A 168 -11.51 -6.40 33.29
CA ASP A 168 -12.18 -7.63 33.77
C ASP A 168 -13.67 -7.71 33.39
N ARG A 169 -14.14 -6.82 32.51
CA ARG A 169 -15.53 -6.82 32.05
C ARG A 169 -15.74 -7.75 30.84
N PRO A 170 -16.96 -8.25 30.62
CA PRO A 170 -17.32 -8.94 29.39
C PRO A 170 -16.96 -8.13 28.15
N VAL A 171 -16.65 -8.84 27.05
CA VAL A 171 -16.46 -8.23 25.74
C VAL A 171 -17.76 -7.56 25.33
N LEU A 172 -17.67 -6.28 24.98
CA LEU A 172 -18.79 -5.53 24.41
C LEU A 172 -18.96 -5.87 22.94
N THR A 173 -17.85 -5.82 22.20
CA THR A 173 -17.80 -6.08 20.76
C THR A 173 -16.38 -6.43 20.32
N GLU A 174 -16.28 -6.98 19.13
CA GLU A 174 -15.02 -7.26 18.44
C GLU A 174 -15.06 -6.64 17.05
N TYR A 175 -13.93 -6.04 16.65
CA TYR A 175 -13.70 -5.58 15.29
C TYR A 175 -12.65 -6.45 14.61
N TRP A 176 -13.01 -6.98 13.45
CA TRP A 176 -12.11 -7.74 12.58
C TRP A 176 -11.67 -6.85 11.43
N CYS A 177 -10.40 -6.51 11.36
CA CYS A 177 -9.92 -5.38 10.57
C CYS A 177 -9.13 -5.84 9.34
N GLU A 178 -9.37 -5.13 8.24
CA GLU A 178 -8.50 -5.14 7.05
C GLU A 178 -8.05 -3.70 6.78
N ILE A 179 -6.74 -3.47 6.77
CA ILE A 179 -6.06 -2.19 6.66
C ILE A 179 -5.43 -2.08 5.26
N LYS A 180 -5.57 -0.92 4.64
CA LYS A 180 -4.94 -0.61 3.35
C LYS A 180 -4.39 0.81 3.34
N ALA A 181 -3.18 0.96 2.83
CA ALA A 181 -2.57 2.25 2.53
C ALA A 181 -3.02 2.76 1.15
N GLY A 182 -3.45 4.03 1.05
CA GLY A 182 -3.80 4.69 -0.21
C GLY A 182 -4.81 3.91 -1.06
N ASP A 183 -4.72 4.01 -2.39
CA ASP A 183 -5.72 3.47 -3.35
C ASP A 183 -5.72 1.94 -3.57
N GLY A 184 -5.03 1.16 -2.72
CA GLY A 184 -5.01 -0.30 -2.78
C GLY A 184 -6.42 -0.91 -2.86
N SER A 185 -6.65 -1.81 -3.83
CA SER A 185 -7.95 -2.47 -3.99
C SER A 185 -8.03 -3.74 -3.14
N PHE A 186 -9.13 -3.96 -2.42
CA PHE A 186 -9.39 -5.23 -1.74
C PHE A 186 -9.60 -6.37 -2.75
N GLU A 187 -8.85 -7.46 -2.58
CA GLU A 187 -8.94 -8.62 -3.45
C GLU A 187 -10.34 -9.23 -3.44
N ARG A 188 -10.82 -9.73 -4.60
CA ARG A 188 -12.15 -10.36 -4.70
C ARG A 188 -12.26 -11.63 -3.85
N SER A 189 -11.16 -12.36 -3.69
CA SER A 189 -11.03 -13.60 -2.90
C SER A 189 -11.35 -13.39 -1.42
N GLN A 190 -10.86 -12.30 -0.82
CA GLN A 190 -11.06 -11.98 0.59
C GLN A 190 -12.51 -11.55 0.90
N ARG A 191 -13.20 -10.92 -0.06
CA ARG A 191 -14.54 -10.34 0.17
C ARG A 191 -15.58 -11.35 0.64
N GLU A 192 -15.49 -12.60 0.18
CA GLU A 192 -16.43 -13.65 0.55
C GLU A 192 -16.27 -14.07 2.02
N ALA A 193 -15.03 -14.28 2.47
CA ALA A 193 -14.71 -14.59 3.86
C ALA A 193 -15.01 -13.42 4.80
N MET A 194 -14.71 -12.20 4.39
CA MET A 194 -15.10 -11.00 5.14
C MET A 194 -16.63 -10.89 5.26
N ALA A 195 -17.38 -11.12 4.18
CA ALA A 195 -18.83 -11.07 4.20
C ALA A 195 -19.45 -12.18 5.06
N ALA A 196 -18.83 -13.37 5.08
CA ALA A 196 -19.22 -14.43 6.00
C ALA A 196 -18.99 -14.01 7.45
N LYS A 197 -17.80 -13.49 7.79
CA LYS A 197 -17.47 -13.02 9.14
C LYS A 197 -18.37 -11.87 9.61
N ALA A 198 -18.74 -10.97 8.70
CA ALA A 198 -19.61 -9.85 8.96
C ALA A 198 -21.03 -10.24 9.42
N ARG A 199 -21.42 -11.51 9.30
CA ARG A 199 -22.69 -12.04 9.85
C ARG A 199 -22.62 -12.32 11.35
N GLU A 200 -21.41 -12.43 11.90
CA GLU A 200 -21.16 -12.87 13.29
C GLU A 200 -20.45 -11.80 14.12
N ALA A 201 -19.63 -10.96 13.48
CA ALA A 201 -18.86 -9.90 14.12
C ALA A 201 -18.76 -8.66 13.21
N THR A 202 -18.39 -7.52 13.78
CA THR A 202 -18.17 -6.31 13.01
C THR A 202 -16.85 -6.43 12.23
N VAL A 203 -16.91 -6.27 10.90
CA VAL A 203 -15.73 -6.27 10.03
C VAL A 203 -15.44 -4.85 9.56
N LEU A 204 -14.25 -4.34 9.88
CA LEU A 204 -13.82 -2.99 9.51
C LEU A 204 -12.89 -3.03 8.30
N LYS A 205 -13.12 -2.10 7.37
CA LYS A 205 -12.17 -1.78 6.29
C LYS A 205 -11.59 -0.42 6.58
N ILE A 206 -10.31 -0.39 6.90
CA ILE A 206 -9.60 0.81 7.32
C ILE A 206 -8.72 1.25 6.16
N ARG A 207 -8.96 2.45 5.68
CA ARG A 207 -8.10 3.11 4.70
C ARG A 207 -7.27 4.16 5.41
N VAL A 208 -5.96 4.07 5.24
CA VAL A 208 -5.00 5.02 5.79
C VAL A 208 -4.43 5.81 4.64
N ASP A 209 -4.75 7.10 4.64
CA ASP A 209 -4.15 8.07 3.71
C ASP A 209 -2.87 8.60 4.35
N LEU A 210 -1.74 8.42 3.66
CA LEU A 210 -0.42 8.85 4.08
C LEU A 210 0.03 9.93 3.08
N ASP A 211 -0.25 11.18 3.42
CA ASP A 211 -0.22 12.31 2.47
C ASP A 211 1.17 12.61 1.88
N GLU A 212 2.26 12.34 2.61
CA GLU A 212 3.63 12.61 2.16
C GLU A 212 4.63 11.59 2.72
N LEU A 213 4.77 10.44 2.07
CA LEU A 213 5.87 9.51 2.36
C LEU A 213 7.06 9.76 1.45
N PRO A 214 8.29 9.61 1.95
CA PRO A 214 9.46 9.87 1.15
C PRO A 214 9.62 8.78 0.08
N ASP A 215 10.01 9.17 -1.14
CA ASP A 215 10.29 8.24 -2.24
C ASP A 215 11.50 7.34 -1.94
N SER A 216 12.38 7.80 -1.05
CA SER A 216 13.53 7.05 -0.57
C SER A 216 13.85 7.36 0.88
N TYR A 217 14.53 6.43 1.55
CA TYR A 217 15.06 6.66 2.90
C TYR A 217 16.53 6.27 2.97
N THR A 218 17.30 7.01 3.75
CA THR A 218 18.70 6.69 4.06
C THR A 218 18.79 6.16 5.48
N ALA A 219 19.39 4.98 5.64
CA ALA A 219 19.66 4.38 6.94
C ALA A 219 21.16 4.33 7.23
N TRP A 220 21.53 4.49 8.49
CA TRP A 220 22.90 4.31 8.98
C TRP A 220 22.94 3.17 9.99
N VAL A 221 23.91 2.27 9.84
CA VAL A 221 24.16 1.16 10.77
C VAL A 221 25.51 1.41 11.43
N ARG A 222 25.55 1.35 12.76
CA ARG A 222 26.78 1.49 13.54
C ARG A 222 26.92 0.31 14.47
N GLU A 223 28.05 -0.37 14.39
CA GLU A 223 28.42 -1.40 15.36
C GLU A 223 28.88 -0.71 16.65
N VAL A 224 28.43 -1.24 17.79
CA VAL A 224 28.92 -0.85 19.11
C VAL A 224 29.84 -1.98 19.57
N ALA A 225 31.13 -1.68 19.74
CA ALA A 225 32.06 -2.62 20.33
C ALA A 225 31.68 -2.88 21.80
N PRO A 226 31.82 -4.12 22.30
CA PRO A 226 31.76 -4.36 23.74
C PRO A 226 32.87 -3.51 24.39
N ASP A 227 32.54 -2.77 25.45
CA ASP A 227 33.53 -2.02 26.23
C ASP A 227 34.75 -2.91 26.52
N GLU A 228 35.97 -2.35 26.44
CA GLU A 228 37.21 -2.99 26.91
C GLU A 228 37.23 -3.10 28.46
N SER A 229 36.17 -3.64 29.05
CA SER A 229 36.08 -4.00 30.46
C SER A 229 35.10 -5.15 30.66
N ASP A 230 35.45 -6.34 30.19
CA ASP A 230 35.68 -7.45 31.12
C ASP A 230 36.30 -8.63 30.38
N ALA A 231 37.37 -9.15 30.96
CA ALA A 231 38.19 -10.21 30.41
C ALA A 231 37.37 -11.49 30.16
N GLY A 232 37.52 -12.04 28.96
CA GLY A 232 37.34 -13.46 28.68
C GLY A 232 35.93 -13.88 28.26
N THR A 233 35.70 -13.90 26.95
CA THR A 233 35.21 -15.10 26.24
C THR A 233 35.32 -14.85 24.74
N ASP A 234 36.13 -15.68 24.07
CA ASP A 234 36.30 -15.67 22.62
C ASP A 234 34.95 -15.79 21.91
N ARG A 235 34.44 -14.68 21.38
CA ARG A 235 33.41 -14.71 20.35
C ARG A 235 34.13 -14.78 19.01
N VAL A 236 33.93 -15.89 18.31
CA VAL A 236 34.36 -16.09 16.93
C VAL A 236 33.64 -15.05 16.06
N ASN A 237 34.35 -13.98 15.71
CA ASN A 237 33.93 -13.02 14.69
C ASN A 237 34.17 -13.67 13.33
N SER A 238 33.16 -14.31 12.76
CA SER A 238 33.12 -14.52 11.32
C SER A 238 32.65 -13.22 10.68
N SER A 239 33.56 -12.49 10.05
CA SER A 239 33.22 -11.35 9.19
C SER A 239 32.50 -11.85 7.95
N LEU A 240 31.57 -11.04 7.43
CA LEU A 240 30.82 -11.28 6.20
C LEU A 240 31.68 -11.46 4.93
N ASP A 241 32.99 -11.30 5.03
CA ASP A 241 33.96 -11.61 3.97
C ASP A 241 34.22 -13.13 3.78
N ASP A 242 33.65 -13.99 4.62
CA ASP A 242 33.84 -15.45 4.57
C ASP A 242 32.72 -16.24 3.84
N PHE A 243 31.84 -15.56 3.07
CA PHE A 243 30.82 -16.21 2.22
C PHE A 243 30.89 -15.79 0.75
#